data_AF-A0AAX1DJY1-F1
#
_entry.id   AF-A0AAX1DJY1-F1
#
_cell.length_a   1.000
_cell.length_b   1.000
_cell.length_c   1.000
_cell.angle_alpha   90.00
_cell.angle_beta   90.00
_cell.angle_gamma   90.00
#
_symmetry.space_group_name_H-M   'P 1'
#
loop_
_entity.id
_entity.type
_entity.pdbx_description
1 polymer ?
#
loop_
_entity_poly.entity_id
_entity_poly.type
_entity_poly.pdbx_seq_one_letter_code
_entity_poly.pdbx_strand_id
1 'polypeptide(L)'
;QSVVVNRPAGHSPHALDDAFLSLAHELVHAFYLLNGKRLSTPLDSRGTRIHEELRAVGVPPFENAMFSENAIRREHHKDYRRDYILSTDRG
;
A
#
# COMPACT_ATOMS: atom_id res chain seq x y z
N GLN A 1 2.44 -27.16 -32.95
CA GLN A 1 2.11 -25.79 -33.39
C GLN A 1 1.54 -25.06 -32.19
N SER A 2 2.19 -23.99 -31.73
CA SER A 2 1.80 -23.27 -30.52
C SER A 2 1.01 -22.03 -30.91
N VAL A 3 -0.19 -21.87 -30.36
CA VAL A 3 -1.08 -20.73 -30.63
C VAL A 3 -0.51 -19.49 -29.95
N VAL A 4 -0.10 -18.51 -30.75
CA VAL A 4 0.32 -17.17 -30.28
C VAL A 4 -0.94 -16.40 -29.92
N VAL A 5 -1.23 -16.29 -28.62
CA VAL A 5 -2.29 -15.41 -28.11
C VAL A 5 -1.77 -13.98 -28.19
N ASN A 6 -2.30 -13.21 -29.13
CA ASN A 6 -2.01 -11.80 -29.30
C ASN A 6 -2.69 -11.02 -28.15
N ARG A 7 -1.97 -10.79 -27.05
CA ARG A 7 -2.45 -9.94 -25.95
C ARG A 7 -2.22 -8.48 -26.34
N PRO A 8 -3.25 -7.61 -26.29
CA PRO A 8 -3.09 -6.19 -26.61
C PRO A 8 -2.07 -5.55 -25.65
N ALA A 9 -1.07 -4.90 -26.25
CA ALA A 9 -0.07 -4.11 -25.56
C ALA A 9 -0.74 -2.86 -24.97
N GLY A 10 -0.96 -2.85 -23.65
CA GLY A 10 -1.57 -1.72 -22.96
C GLY A 10 -1.74 -1.89 -21.45
N HIS A 11 -1.71 -3.13 -20.92
CA HIS A 11 -1.62 -3.35 -19.48
C HIS A 11 -0.17 -3.55 -19.07
N SER A 12 0.42 -2.53 -18.44
CA SER A 12 1.61 -2.75 -17.63
C SER A 12 1.27 -3.82 -16.59
N PRO A 13 2.05 -4.91 -16.43
CA PRO A 13 1.72 -6.03 -15.54
C PRO A 13 1.64 -5.64 -14.05
N HIS A 14 1.91 -4.37 -13.73
CA HIS A 14 1.76 -3.74 -12.41
C HIS A 14 0.36 -3.16 -12.12
N ALA A 15 -0.56 -3.11 -13.10
CA ALA A 15 -1.81 -2.34 -12.99
C ALA A 15 -2.99 -3.05 -12.30
N LEU A 16 -2.76 -4.26 -11.76
CA LEU A 16 -3.67 -4.90 -10.84
C LEU A 16 -2.94 -5.04 -9.51
N ASP A 17 -2.75 -3.92 -8.81
CA ASP A 17 -2.75 -4.01 -7.35
C ASP A 17 -4.02 -4.77 -7.00
N ASP A 18 -3.87 -5.98 -6.43
CA ASP A 18 -5.01 -6.84 -6.09
C ASP A 18 -6.03 -5.98 -5.35
N ALA A 19 -7.26 -5.85 -5.87
CA ALA A 19 -8.29 -5.01 -5.22
C ALA A 19 -8.49 -5.38 -3.74
N PHE A 20 -8.22 -6.64 -3.39
CA PHE A 20 -8.09 -7.14 -2.03
C PHE A 20 -7.03 -6.40 -1.20
N LEU A 21 -5.82 -6.16 -1.72
CA LEU A 21 -4.75 -5.43 -1.03
C LEU A 21 -5.08 -3.96 -0.86
N SER A 22 -5.71 -3.32 -1.85
CA SER A 22 -6.21 -1.94 -1.69
C SER A 22 -7.29 -1.86 -0.61
N LEU A 23 -8.24 -2.79 -0.60
CA LEU A 23 -9.24 -2.87 0.48
C LEU A 23 -8.59 -3.12 1.85
N ALA A 24 -7.64 -4.05 1.92
CA ALA A 24 -6.91 -4.36 3.13
C ALA A 24 -6.19 -3.13 3.70
N HIS A 25 -5.58 -2.31 2.84
CA HIS A 25 -4.93 -1.05 3.21
C HIS A 25 -5.92 -0.09 3.91
N GLU A 26 -7.09 0.13 3.30
CA GLU A 26 -8.13 0.99 3.88
C GLU A 26 -8.69 0.43 5.20
N LEU A 27 -8.78 -0.90 5.34
CA LEU A 27 -9.18 -1.53 6.59
C LEU A 27 -8.15 -1.35 7.71
N VAL A 28 -6.86 -1.31 7.40
CA VAL A 28 -5.82 -0.98 8.39
C VAL A 28 -6.01 0.46 8.90
N HIS A 29 -6.27 1.42 8.01
CA HIS A 29 -6.62 2.78 8.44
C HIS A 29 -7.87 2.82 9.30
N ALA A 30 -8.94 2.14 8.87
CA ALA A 30 -10.19 2.09 9.61
C ALA A 30 -9.98 1.49 11.01
N PHE A 31 -9.18 0.43 11.13
CA PHE A 31 -8.83 -0.17 12.43
C PHE A 31 -8.18 0.86 13.36
N TYR A 32 -7.14 1.56 12.91
CA TYR A 32 -6.46 2.54 13.75
C TYR A 32 -7.32 3.77 14.05
N LEU A 33 -8.16 4.19 13.10
CA LEU A 33 -9.12 5.27 13.30
C LEU A 33 -10.16 4.92 14.38
N LEU A 34 -10.81 3.76 14.25
CA LEU A 34 -11.83 3.29 15.20
C LEU A 34 -11.26 3.05 16.60
N ASN A 35 -9.97 2.73 16.70
CA ASN A 35 -9.27 2.59 17.98
C ASN A 35 -8.68 3.91 18.52
N GLY A 36 -8.93 5.05 17.86
CA GLY A 36 -8.40 6.35 18.30
C GLY A 36 -6.87 6.48 18.21
N LYS A 37 -6.21 5.64 17.41
CA LYS A 37 -4.74 5.54 17.26
C LYS A 37 -4.24 6.05 15.91
N ARG A 38 -5.08 6.72 15.12
CA ARG A 38 -4.70 7.31 13.82
C ARG A 38 -3.59 8.35 14.00
N LEU A 39 -2.54 8.26 13.18
CA LEU A 39 -1.45 9.23 13.18
C LEU A 39 -1.83 10.41 12.30
N SER A 40 -1.94 11.59 12.90
CA SER A 40 -2.41 12.79 12.18
C SER A 40 -1.29 13.60 11.53
N THR A 41 -0.04 13.43 11.95
CA THR A 41 1.10 14.26 11.54
C THR A 41 2.37 13.42 11.40
N PRO A 42 3.32 13.83 10.54
CA PRO A 42 3.30 15.01 9.67
C PRO A 42 2.39 14.84 8.44
N LEU A 43 2.06 15.98 7.82
CA LEU A 43 1.39 16.04 6.52
C LEU A 43 2.43 16.39 5.44
N ASP A 44 2.31 15.82 4.24
CA ASP A 44 3.05 16.30 3.07
C ASP A 44 2.42 17.58 2.47
N SER A 45 2.98 18.08 1.37
CA SER A 45 2.45 19.28 0.67
C SER A 45 1.03 19.12 0.14
N ARG A 46 0.52 17.88 0.04
CA ARG A 46 -0.82 17.53 -0.43
C ARG A 46 -1.80 17.20 0.70
N GLY A 47 -1.36 17.30 1.96
CA GLY A 47 -2.17 16.95 3.12
C GLY A 47 -2.23 15.46 3.43
N THR A 48 -1.37 14.64 2.83
CA THR A 48 -1.26 13.20 3.10
C THR A 48 -0.61 12.98 4.47
N ARG A 49 -1.20 12.12 5.29
CA ARG A 49 -0.67 11.78 6.63
C ARG A 49 0.47 10.77 6.51
N ILE A 50 1.67 11.27 6.25
CA ILE A 50 2.86 10.46 5.93
C ILE A 50 3.04 9.26 6.87
N HIS A 51 3.05 9.48 8.18
CA HIS A 51 3.25 8.40 9.13
C HIS A 51 2.10 7.38 9.16
N GLU A 52 0.88 7.82 8.86
CA GLU A 52 -0.28 6.93 8.77
C GLU A 52 -0.15 5.99 7.57
N GLU A 53 0.27 6.52 6.41
CA GLU A 53 0.53 5.73 5.21
C GLU A 53 1.69 4.75 5.40
N LEU A 54 2.81 5.20 5.96
CA LEU A 54 3.96 4.35 6.26
C LEU A 54 3.57 3.20 7.20
N ARG A 55 2.72 3.48 8.20
CA ARG A 55 2.19 2.47 9.11
C ARG A 55 1.22 1.51 8.41
N ALA A 56 0.32 2.03 7.59
CA ALA A 56 -0.64 1.22 6.85
C ALA A 56 0.05 0.28 5.87
N VAL A 57 1.11 0.72 5.19
CA VAL A 57 1.93 -0.14 4.33
C VAL A 57 2.75 -1.15 5.17
N GLY A 58 3.30 -0.72 6.31
CA GLY A 58 4.22 -1.54 7.11
C GLY A 58 5.65 -1.46 6.61
N VAL A 59 6.13 -0.23 6.41
CA VAL A 59 7.51 0.12 6.02
C VAL A 59 8.15 0.95 7.15
N PRO A 60 9.49 1.15 7.17
CA PRO A 60 10.14 1.88 8.25
C PRO A 60 9.44 3.22 8.59
N PRO A 61 9.21 3.52 9.89
CA PRO A 61 9.62 2.78 11.10
C PRO A 61 8.59 1.75 11.64
N PHE A 62 7.63 1.33 10.82
CA PHE A 62 6.47 0.52 11.24
C PHE A 62 6.51 -0.93 10.73
N GLU A 63 7.68 -1.47 10.41
CA GLU A 63 7.82 -2.83 9.82
C GLU A 63 7.26 -3.93 10.73
N ASN A 64 7.23 -3.67 12.04
CA ASN A 64 6.73 -4.60 13.08
C ASN A 64 5.29 -4.30 13.52
N ALA A 65 4.56 -3.43 12.81
CA ALA A 65 3.16 -3.18 13.11
C ALA A 65 2.33 -4.47 12.96
N MET A 66 1.51 -4.77 13.97
CA MET A 66 0.67 -5.97 14.00
C MET A 66 -0.27 -6.04 12.79
N PHE A 67 -0.86 -4.90 12.40
CA PHE A 67 -1.73 -4.79 11.24
C PHE A 67 -1.11 -3.81 10.23
N SER A 68 -0.79 -4.31 9.05
CA SER A 68 -0.28 -3.56 7.91
C SER A 68 -0.53 -4.32 6.61
N GLU A 69 -0.48 -3.64 5.47
CA GLU A 69 -0.54 -4.22 4.14
C GLU A 69 0.56 -5.28 3.95
N ASN A 70 1.78 -5.01 4.40
CA ASN A 70 2.89 -5.98 4.33
C ASN A 70 2.69 -7.20 5.23
N ALA A 71 2.05 -7.06 6.40
CA ALA A 71 1.66 -8.22 7.21
C ALA A 71 0.67 -9.11 6.46
N ILE A 72 -0.33 -8.51 5.79
CA ILE A 72 -1.34 -9.22 4.99
C ILE A 72 -0.70 -9.84 3.73
N ARG A 73 0.21 -9.13 3.05
CA ARG A 73 0.98 -9.67 1.92
C ARG A 73 1.75 -10.93 2.33
N ARG A 74 2.41 -10.91 3.51
CA ARG A 74 3.12 -12.08 4.05
C ARG A 74 2.19 -13.28 4.28
N GLU A 75 1.02 -13.05 4.87
CA GLU A 75 0.02 -14.10 5.13
C GLU A 75 -0.52 -14.73 3.84
N HIS A 76 -0.60 -13.94 2.76
CA HIS A 76 -1.12 -14.37 1.46
C HIS A 76 -0.03 -14.71 0.42
N HIS A 77 1.24 -14.85 0.84
CA HIS A 77 2.38 -15.16 -0.03
C HIS A 77 2.55 -14.19 -1.21
N LYS A 78 2.30 -12.91 -0.98
CA LYS A 78 2.49 -11.81 -1.94
C LYS A 78 3.81 -11.09 -1.69
N ASP A 79 4.33 -10.46 -2.74
CA ASP A 79 5.54 -9.63 -2.64
C ASP A 79 5.30 -8.42 -1.73
N TYR A 80 6.31 -8.08 -0.93
CA TYR A 80 6.31 -6.92 -0.05
C TYR A 80 6.29 -5.62 -0.85
N ARG A 81 5.50 -4.66 -0.39
CA ARG A 81 5.61 -3.27 -0.81
C ARG A 81 6.75 -2.63 -0.03
N ARG A 82 7.85 -2.33 -0.74
CA ARG A 82 9.09 -1.83 -0.11
C ARG A 82 9.01 -0.35 0.23
N ASP A 83 8.26 0.40 -0.56
CA ASP A 83 8.19 1.85 -0.44
C ASP A 83 6.75 2.35 -0.57
N TYR A 84 6.45 3.39 0.20
CA TYR A 84 5.35 4.30 -0.09
C TYR A 84 5.96 5.53 -0.78
N ILE A 85 5.73 5.68 -2.08
CA ILE A 85 6.18 6.87 -2.81
C ILE A 85 5.34 8.04 -2.31
N LEU A 86 5.89 8.79 -1.36
CA LEU A 86 5.42 10.13 -1.07
C LEU A 86 5.53 10.93 -2.36
N SER A 87 4.44 11.54 -2.81
CA SER A 87 4.50 12.43 -3.96
C SER A 87 5.40 13.60 -3.60
N THR A 88 6.67 13.51 -3.98
CA THR A 88 7.56 14.66 -4.02
C THR A 88 7.06 15.54 -5.16
N ASP A 89 6.68 16.77 -4.84
CA ASP A 89 6.57 17.80 -5.87
C ASP A 89 7.93 17.86 -6.58
N ARG A 90 7.94 17.47 -7.85
CA ARG A 90 8.97 17.95 -8.78
C ARG A 90 8.62 19.42 -9.00
N GLY A 91 9.30 20.29 -8.26
CA GLY A 91 9.34 21.72 -8.53
C GLY A 91 9.82 22.01 -9.95
#